data_AF-A0AAU1RUJ8-F1
#
_entry.id   AF-A0AAU1RUJ8-F1
#
_cell.length_a   1.000
_cell.length_b   1.000
_cell.length_c   1.000
_cell.angle_alpha   90.00
_cell.angle_beta   90.00
_cell.angle_gamma   90.00
#
_symmetry.space_group_name_H-M   'P 1'
#
loop_
_entity.id
_entity.type
_entity.pdbx_description
1 polymer ?
#
loop_
_entity_poly.entity_id
_entity_poly.type
_entity_poly.pdbx_seq_one_letter_code
_entity_poly.pdbx_strand_id
1 'polypeptide(L)'
;MVQMPGTVKSARALLLVVGAGNIVAALWLMTAAVTLQTGAMGQLIIGLLLLAALPFGSLAAAAIVIAAKFTTGGHRVRIGAVVVGTLVIAGSLIITSTAISAKLHDGAWGIGVTAGALVVVLSTRRDTRDWFDRPRR
;
A
#
# COMPACT_ATOMS: atom_id res chain seq x y z
N MET A 1 -15.11 18.22 20.07
CA MET A 1 -14.19 17.46 19.20
C MET A 1 -14.97 17.03 17.97
N VAL A 2 -14.61 17.52 16.77
CA VAL A 2 -15.32 17.15 15.54
C VAL A 2 -15.06 15.66 15.27
N GLN A 3 -16.08 14.82 15.42
CA GLN A 3 -15.97 13.39 15.12
C GLN A 3 -15.63 13.18 13.64
N MET A 4 -14.62 12.36 13.37
CA MET A 4 -14.29 11.95 12.01
C MET A 4 -15.44 11.14 11.40
N PRO A 5 -15.89 11.47 10.16
CA PRO A 5 -16.86 10.68 9.43
C PRO A 5 -16.41 9.23 9.29
N GLY A 6 -17.37 8.30 9.29
CA GLY A 6 -17.09 6.87 9.16
C GLY A 6 -16.25 6.54 7.92
N THR A 7 -16.53 7.20 6.79
CA THR A 7 -15.79 7.05 5.53
C THR A 7 -14.30 7.39 5.66
N VAL A 8 -13.96 8.45 6.41
CA VAL A 8 -12.57 8.86 6.66
C VAL A 8 -11.87 7.86 7.56
N LYS A 9 -12.56 7.32 8.59
CA LYS A 9 -12.02 6.25 9.44
C LYS A 9 -11.78 4.97 8.65
N SER A 10 -12.70 4.58 7.77
CA SER A 10 -12.55 3.41 6.90
C SER A 10 -11.39 3.57 5.92
N ALA A 11 -11.24 4.73 5.27
CA ALA A 11 -10.12 5.02 4.39
C ALA A 11 -8.77 4.95 5.14
N ARG A 12 -8.71 5.50 6.36
CA ARG A 12 -7.53 5.40 7.24
C ARG A 12 -7.21 3.95 7.59
N ALA A 13 -8.22 3.17 7.98
CA ALA A 13 -8.04 1.75 8.31
C ALA A 13 -7.54 0.94 7.12
N LEU A 14 -8.08 1.20 5.91
CA LEU A 14 -7.63 0.53 4.69
C LEU A 14 -6.18 0.89 4.34
N LEU A 15 -5.76 2.14 4.51
CA LEU A 15 -4.35 2.52 4.34
C LEU A 15 -3.43 1.78 5.33
N LEU A 16 -3.87 1.56 6.57
CA LEU A 16 -3.11 0.76 7.53
C LEU A 16 -3.05 -0.72 7.13
N VAL A 17 -4.16 -1.29 6.64
CA VAL A 17 -4.19 -2.67 6.13
C VAL A 17 -3.27 -2.83 4.93
N VAL A 18 -3.32 -1.89 3.98
CA VAL A 18 -2.40 -1.83 2.83
C VAL A 18 -0.96 -1.72 3.31
N GLY A 19 -0.68 -0.83 4.26
CA GLY A 19 0.66 -0.66 4.83
C GLY A 19 1.18 -1.95 5.46
N ALA A 20 0.38 -2.59 6.32
CA ALA A 20 0.72 -3.85 6.96
C ALA A 20 0.95 -4.97 5.94
N GLY A 21 0.09 -5.09 4.93
CA GLY A 21 0.28 -6.08 3.86
C GLY A 21 1.59 -5.90 3.10
N ASN A 22 1.97 -4.65 2.80
CA ASN A 22 3.24 -4.34 2.16
C ASN A 22 4.45 -4.64 3.07
N ILE A 23 4.34 -4.43 4.38
CA ILE A 23 5.39 -4.84 5.34
C ILE A 23 5.59 -6.35 5.32
N VAL A 24 4.50 -7.12 5.37
CA VAL A 24 4.56 -8.59 5.33
C VAL A 24 5.23 -9.06 4.04
N ALA A 25 4.88 -8.48 2.90
CA ALA A 25 5.51 -8.80 1.61
C ALA A 25 7.02 -8.46 1.60
N ALA A 26 7.40 -7.29 2.10
CA ALA A 26 8.80 -6.88 2.18
C ALA A 26 9.63 -7.81 3.10
N LEU A 27 9.08 -8.18 4.26
CA LEU A 27 9.72 -9.11 5.19
C LEU A 27 9.88 -10.50 4.58
N TRP A 28 8.88 -10.98 3.85
CA TRP A 28 8.95 -12.26 3.15
C TRP A 28 10.05 -12.28 2.08
N LEU A 29 10.21 -11.21 1.31
CA LEU A 29 11.30 -11.09 0.34
C LEU A 29 12.68 -11.06 1.02
N MET A 30 12.79 -10.40 2.19
CA MET A 30 14.02 -10.41 2.97
C MET A 30 14.33 -11.80 3.54
N THR A 31 13.35 -12.53 4.07
CA THR A 31 13.58 -13.89 4.57
C THR A 31 13.94 -14.86 3.45
N ALA A 32 13.32 -14.72 2.26
CA ALA A 32 13.71 -15.45 1.06
C ALA A 32 15.17 -15.16 0.69
N ALA A 33 15.59 -13.88 0.73
CA ALA A 33 16.97 -13.51 0.43
C ALA A 33 17.99 -14.12 1.42
N VAL A 34 17.67 -14.16 2.72
CA VAL A 34 18.56 -14.72 3.75
C VAL A 34 18.67 -16.25 3.68
N THR A 35 17.65 -16.94 3.16
CA THR A 35 17.61 -18.41 3.10
C THR A 35 18.25 -18.99 1.83
N LEU A 36 18.62 -18.16 0.85
CA LEU A 36 19.33 -18.61 -0.34
C LEU A 36 20.80 -18.93 -0.03
N GLN A 37 21.21 -20.19 -0.21
CA GLN A 37 22.62 -20.61 -0.17
C GLN A 37 23.37 -20.13 -1.43
N THR A 38 24.53 -19.51 -1.25
CA THR A 38 25.17 -18.69 -2.30
C THR A 38 26.31 -19.38 -3.07
N GLY A 39 26.14 -19.42 -4.41
CA GLY A 39 27.22 -19.32 -5.41
C GLY A 39 27.12 -17.98 -6.15
N ALA A 40 27.86 -17.76 -7.24
CA ALA A 40 27.89 -16.48 -7.98
C ALA A 40 26.50 -15.99 -8.44
N MET A 41 25.62 -16.91 -8.87
CA MET A 41 24.22 -16.57 -9.23
C MET A 41 23.34 -16.28 -8.00
N GLY A 42 23.68 -16.82 -6.82
CA GLY A 42 22.94 -16.58 -5.59
C GLY A 42 23.04 -15.12 -5.13
N GLN A 43 24.20 -14.48 -5.27
CA GLN A 43 24.36 -13.07 -4.92
C GLN A 43 23.51 -12.14 -5.82
N LEU A 44 23.41 -12.45 -7.11
CA LEU A 44 22.56 -11.70 -8.04
C LEU A 44 21.07 -11.80 -7.64
N ILE A 45 20.61 -13.02 -7.32
CA ILE A 45 19.22 -13.27 -6.92
C ILE A 45 18.90 -12.57 -5.59
N ILE A 46 19.80 -12.62 -4.61
CA ILE A 46 19.68 -11.89 -3.35
C ILE A 46 19.55 -10.38 -3.60
N GLY A 47 20.42 -9.83 -4.47
CA GLY A 47 20.36 -8.41 -4.85
C GLY A 47 19.01 -8.03 -5.47
N LEU A 48 18.49 -8.85 -6.38
CA LEU A 48 17.17 -8.66 -7.00
C LEU A 48 16.02 -8.75 -5.99
N LEU A 49 16.07 -9.69 -5.05
CA LEU A 49 15.05 -9.85 -3.99
C LEU A 49 15.03 -8.63 -3.06
N LEU A 50 16.20 -8.14 -2.64
CA LEU A 50 16.30 -6.95 -1.80
C LEU A 50 15.88 -5.69 -2.55
N LEU A 51 16.26 -5.56 -3.83
CA LEU A 51 15.80 -4.48 -4.70
C LEU A 51 14.28 -4.50 -4.85
N ALA A 52 13.68 -5.70 -5.00
CA ALA A 52 12.24 -5.88 -5.07
C ALA A 52 11.53 -5.58 -3.74
N ALA A 53 12.19 -5.73 -2.59
CA ALA A 53 11.61 -5.41 -1.28
C ALA A 53 11.48 -3.89 -1.01
N LEU A 54 12.35 -3.06 -1.61
CA LEU A 54 12.33 -1.60 -1.45
C LEU A 54 11.01 -0.92 -1.83
N PRO A 55 10.38 -1.19 -3.00
CA PRO A 55 9.11 -0.58 -3.33
C PRO A 55 8.00 -0.96 -2.33
N PHE A 56 7.96 -2.20 -1.83
CA PHE A 56 6.98 -2.58 -0.80
C PHE A 56 7.22 -1.83 0.51
N GLY A 57 8.47 -1.75 0.97
CA GLY A 57 8.82 -1.03 2.20
C GLY A 57 8.49 0.47 2.11
N SER A 58 8.81 1.12 1.00
CA SER A 58 8.52 2.54 0.78
C SER A 58 7.01 2.82 0.66
N LEU A 59 6.26 1.94 -0.01
CA LEU A 59 4.80 2.05 -0.10
C LEU A 59 4.14 1.84 1.26
N ALA A 60 4.64 0.89 2.07
CA ALA A 60 4.19 0.69 3.44
C ALA A 60 4.38 1.94 4.30
N ALA A 61 5.59 2.51 4.27
CA ALA A 61 5.90 3.74 5.00
C ALA A 61 4.99 4.89 4.55
N ALA A 62 4.81 5.08 3.25
CA ALA A 62 3.92 6.11 2.70
C ALA A 62 2.47 5.91 3.16
N ALA A 63 1.95 4.69 3.09
CA ALA A 63 0.59 4.36 3.51
C ALA A 63 0.36 4.65 5.00
N ILE A 64 1.30 4.26 5.87
CA ILE A 64 1.22 4.50 7.32
C ILE A 64 1.35 5.98 7.65
N VAL A 65 2.30 6.69 7.04
CA VAL A 65 2.50 8.13 7.26
C VAL A 65 1.26 8.92 6.81
N ILE A 66 0.70 8.58 5.66
CA ILE A 66 -0.53 9.21 5.18
C ILE A 66 -1.68 8.88 6.13
N ALA A 67 -1.86 7.62 6.55
CA ALA A 67 -2.88 7.24 7.52
C ALA A 67 -2.73 7.95 8.88
N ALA A 68 -1.50 8.26 9.32
CA ALA A 68 -1.26 9.06 10.51
C ALA A 68 -1.70 10.52 10.31
N LYS A 69 -1.46 11.09 9.13
CA LYS A 69 -1.88 12.45 8.75
C LYS A 69 -3.37 12.62 8.45
N PHE A 70 -4.14 11.53 8.43
CA PHE A 70 -5.61 11.60 8.42
C PHE A 70 -6.18 12.22 9.71
N THR A 71 -5.37 12.51 10.73
CA THR A 71 -5.82 13.25 11.91
C THR A 71 -5.76 14.76 11.73
N THR A 72 -4.72 15.26 11.06
CA THR A 72 -4.49 16.69 10.82
C THR A 72 -5.39 17.25 9.72
N GLY A 73 -5.89 16.41 8.81
CA GLY A 73 -6.71 16.85 7.69
C GLY A 73 -5.89 17.58 6.62
N GLY A 74 -6.58 18.17 5.64
CA GLY A 74 -5.98 18.90 4.54
C GLY A 74 -5.94 18.15 3.20
N HIS A 75 -6.16 18.92 2.14
CA HIS A 75 -6.26 18.45 0.76
C HIS A 75 -5.07 17.59 0.28
N ARG A 76 -3.84 17.94 0.71
CA ARG A 76 -2.61 17.19 0.35
C ARG A 76 -2.62 15.76 0.88
N VAL A 77 -3.20 15.52 2.06
CA VAL A 77 -3.29 14.18 2.66
C VAL A 77 -4.24 13.30 1.85
N ARG A 78 -5.35 13.87 1.38
CA ARG A 78 -6.31 13.19 0.48
C ARG A 78 -5.66 12.79 -0.84
N ILE A 79 -4.92 13.70 -1.48
CA ILE A 79 -4.19 13.39 -2.72
C ILE A 79 -3.17 12.28 -2.47
N GLY A 80 -2.43 12.34 -1.35
CA GLY A 80 -1.50 11.29 -0.96
C GLY A 80 -2.17 9.92 -0.85
N ALA A 81 -3.35 9.84 -0.23
CA ALA A 81 -4.11 8.59 -0.14
C ALA A 81 -4.53 8.05 -1.51
N VAL A 82 -4.98 8.93 -2.41
CA VAL A 82 -5.32 8.55 -3.78
C VAL A 82 -4.09 8.00 -4.48
N VAL A 83 -2.95 8.71 -4.43
CA VAL A 83 -1.69 8.28 -5.07
C VAL A 83 -1.23 6.90 -4.56
N VAL A 84 -1.26 6.69 -3.23
CA VAL A 84 -0.94 5.36 -2.66
C VAL A 84 -1.92 4.31 -3.18
N GLY A 85 -3.22 4.59 -3.19
CA GLY A 85 -4.22 3.67 -3.72
C GLY A 85 -3.96 3.30 -5.18
N THR A 86 -3.64 4.26 -6.04
CA THR A 86 -3.31 3.99 -7.46
C THR A 86 -2.03 3.18 -7.62
N LEU A 87 -1.00 3.46 -6.81
CA LEU A 87 0.26 2.70 -6.83
C LEU A 87 0.05 1.25 -6.38
N VAL A 88 -0.82 1.00 -5.40
CA VAL A 88 -1.18 -0.36 -4.98
C VAL A 88 -1.90 -1.10 -6.10
N ILE A 89 -2.82 -0.46 -6.81
CA ILE A 89 -3.52 -1.04 -7.97
C ILE A 89 -2.50 -1.38 -9.07
N ALA A 90 -1.66 -0.42 -9.45
CA ALA A 90 -0.65 -0.61 -10.50
C ALA A 90 0.35 -1.72 -10.15
N GLY A 91 0.87 -1.72 -8.91
CA GLY A 91 1.77 -2.77 -8.43
C GLY A 91 1.11 -4.15 -8.44
N SER A 92 -0.14 -4.25 -7.97
CA SER A 92 -0.88 -5.51 -7.98
C SER A 92 -1.14 -6.02 -9.40
N LEU A 93 -1.44 -5.13 -10.35
CA LEU A 93 -1.65 -5.48 -11.77
C LEU A 93 -0.36 -5.96 -12.44
N ILE A 94 0.77 -5.27 -12.20
CA ILE A 94 2.08 -5.67 -12.74
C ILE A 94 2.43 -7.08 -12.26
N ILE A 95 2.29 -7.36 -10.96
CA ILE A 95 2.56 -8.69 -10.40
C ILE A 95 1.62 -9.73 -11.03
N THR A 96 0.32 -9.42 -11.14
CA THR A 96 -0.69 -10.29 -11.77
C THR A 96 -0.34 -10.63 -13.23
N SER A 97 0.29 -9.70 -13.94
CA SER A 97 0.70 -9.88 -15.35
C SER A 97 2.02 -10.65 -15.56
N THR A 98 2.76 -10.94 -14.49
CA THR A 98 4.02 -11.68 -14.58
C THR A 98 3.83 -13.18 -14.37
N ALA A 99 4.73 -14.00 -14.94
CA ALA A 99 4.71 -15.47 -14.84
C ALA A 99 4.74 -16.01 -13.39
N ILE A 100 5.03 -15.17 -12.39
CA ILE A 100 4.95 -15.48 -10.95
C ILE A 100 3.50 -15.80 -10.54
N SER A 101 2.50 -15.19 -11.19
CA SER A 101 1.08 -15.43 -10.92
C SER A 101 0.60 -16.84 -11.27
N ALA A 102 1.30 -17.56 -12.16
CA ALA A 102 0.91 -18.92 -12.52
C ALA A 102 1.10 -19.94 -11.37
N LYS A 103 1.94 -19.61 -10.37
CA LYS A 103 2.15 -20.47 -9.18
C LYS A 103 1.40 -20.01 -7.93
N LEU A 104 1.05 -18.74 -7.82
CA LEU A 104 0.23 -18.20 -6.72
C LEU A 104 -1.23 -18.12 -7.17
N HIS A 105 -1.88 -19.27 -7.25
CA HIS A 105 -3.29 -19.41 -7.64
C HIS A 105 -4.29 -19.06 -6.51
N ASP A 106 -3.84 -18.31 -5.51
CA ASP A 106 -4.69 -17.84 -4.42
C ASP A 106 -4.98 -16.35 -4.60
N GLY A 107 -6.26 -15.97 -4.57
CA GLY A 107 -6.79 -14.62 -4.86
C GLY A 107 -6.26 -13.45 -4.00
N ALA A 108 -5.15 -13.63 -3.28
CA ALA A 108 -4.44 -12.63 -2.49
C ALA A 108 -4.09 -11.35 -3.28
N TRP A 109 -3.80 -11.46 -4.58
CA TRP A 109 -3.43 -10.30 -5.41
C TRP A 109 -4.64 -9.45 -5.84
N GLY A 110 -5.81 -10.07 -6.01
CA GLY A 110 -7.07 -9.35 -6.23
C GLY A 110 -7.48 -8.49 -5.03
N ILE A 111 -7.05 -8.88 -3.81
CA ILE A 111 -7.25 -8.10 -2.59
C ILE A 111 -6.48 -6.78 -2.67
N GLY A 112 -5.27 -6.77 -3.23
CA GLY A 112 -4.48 -5.55 -3.45
C GLY A 112 -5.19 -4.55 -4.37
N VAL A 113 -5.68 -5.02 -5.51
CA VAL A 113 -6.47 -4.19 -6.46
C VAL A 113 -7.73 -3.65 -5.80
N THR A 114 -8.47 -4.52 -5.09
CA THR A 114 -9.72 -4.14 -4.42
C THR A 114 -9.47 -3.14 -3.29
N ALA A 115 -8.45 -3.37 -2.46
CA ALA A 115 -8.08 -2.47 -1.38
C ALA A 115 -7.61 -1.11 -1.91
N GLY A 116 -6.75 -1.10 -2.94
CA GLY A 116 -6.33 0.13 -3.60
C GLY A 116 -7.50 0.91 -4.20
N ALA A 117 -8.43 0.20 -4.88
CA ALA A 117 -9.64 0.82 -5.42
C ALA A 117 -10.54 1.40 -4.32
N LEU A 118 -10.75 0.67 -3.22
CA LEU A 118 -11.51 1.16 -2.08
C LEU A 118 -10.86 2.40 -1.45
N VAL A 119 -9.54 2.42 -1.32
CA VAL A 119 -8.80 3.62 -0.85
C VAL A 119 -9.07 4.80 -1.78
N VAL A 120 -8.96 4.63 -3.10
CA VAL A 120 -9.23 5.71 -4.08
C VAL A 120 -10.68 6.18 -4.00
N VAL A 121 -11.65 5.26 -4.01
CA VAL A 121 -13.08 5.58 -3.98
C VAL A 121 -13.45 6.29 -2.68
N LEU A 122 -13.02 5.79 -1.53
CA LEU A 122 -13.32 6.41 -0.24
C LEU A 122 -12.63 7.77 -0.10
N SER A 123 -11.45 7.94 -0.68
CA SER A 123 -10.73 9.23 -0.69
C SER A 123 -11.37 10.27 -1.61
N THR A 124 -12.17 9.84 -2.59
CA THR A 124 -12.83 10.72 -3.57
C THR A 124 -14.31 11.00 -3.28
N ARG A 125 -14.92 10.32 -2.30
CA ARG A 125 -16.29 10.61 -1.84
C ARG A 125 -16.45 12.05 -1.34
N ARG A 126 -17.64 12.61 -1.54
CA ARG A 126 -18.00 13.99 -1.14
C ARG A 126 -17.77 14.23 0.34
N ASP A 127 -18.26 13.34 1.21
CA ASP A 127 -18.08 13.45 2.67
C ASP A 127 -16.60 13.51 3.09
N THR A 128 -15.75 12.76 2.40
CA THR A 128 -14.31 12.74 2.64
C THR A 128 -13.66 14.04 2.14
N ARG A 129 -14.02 14.51 0.94
CA ARG A 129 -13.53 15.79 0.40
C ARG A 129 -13.90 16.96 1.33
N ASP A 130 -15.15 17.03 1.75
CA ASP A 130 -15.65 18.08 2.64
C ASP A 130 -14.92 18.08 3.99
N TRP A 131 -14.57 16.90 4.50
CA TRP A 131 -13.78 16.77 5.72
C TRP A 131 -12.34 17.27 5.57
N PHE A 132 -11.71 17.01 4.42
CA PHE A 132 -10.34 17.42 4.11
C PHE A 132 -10.22 18.89 3.68
N ASP A 133 -11.27 19.45 3.07
CA ASP A 133 -11.32 20.85 2.59
C ASP A 133 -11.79 21.83 3.69
N ARG A 134 -12.31 21.32 4.83
CA ARG A 134 -12.56 22.17 6.02
C ARG A 134 -11.26 22.79 6.54
N PRO A 135 -11.21 24.11 6.75
CA PRO A 135 -10.07 24.75 7.39
C PRO A 135 -9.96 24.27 8.83
N ARG A 136 -8.85 23.58 9.13
CA ARG A 136 -8.48 23.19 10.49
C ARG A 136 -7.32 24.07 10.90
N ARG A 137 -7.57 24.91 11.90
CA ARG A 137 -6.54 25.67 12.60
C ARG A 137 -5.78 24.73 13.52
#